data_AF-A0AAW9B728-F1
#
_entry.id   AF-A0AAW9B728-F1
#
_cell.length_a   1.000
_cell.length_b   1.000
_cell.length_c   1.000
_cell.angle_alpha   90.00
_cell.angle_beta   90.00
_cell.angle_gamma   90.00
#
_symmetry.space_group_name_H-M   'P 1'
#
loop_
_entity.id
_entity.type
_entity.pdbx_description
1 polymer ?
#
loop_
_entity_poly.entity_id
_entity_poly.type
_entity_poly.pdbx_seq_one_letter_code
_entity_poly.pdbx_strand_id
1 'polypeptide(L)'
;ISYQQDEINMVATAVNEMAAATQEIAGNADSTAHSSEEAVQACAHGSSQVNQTQGSIQNLAQEVQVATNVIQELEAHGNSINTILSTIQDIAEQTNLLALNAAIEAARAGDQGRGFAVVADEVRVLSQRTHASTKEIQETIEMLQGTTKKAVDIMGDGRRLADTSVDDANSAAASLTQIHSAVERISDMATQIASAADEQSSLTTEITRNTEGIRDVS
;
A
#
# COMPACT_ATOMS: atom_id res chain seq x y z
N ILE A 1 64.11 -35.10 -32.98
CA ILE A 1 63.69 -36.23 -32.12
C ILE A 1 63.49 -35.77 -30.68
N SER A 2 64.52 -35.54 -29.84
CA SER A 2 64.31 -35.08 -28.44
C SER A 2 63.51 -33.77 -28.32
N TYR A 3 63.79 -32.75 -29.14
CA TYR A 3 63.04 -31.49 -29.12
C TYR A 3 61.56 -31.63 -29.54
N GLN A 4 61.28 -32.52 -30.50
CA GLN A 4 59.91 -32.80 -30.96
C GLN A 4 59.11 -33.59 -29.92
N GLN A 5 59.75 -34.54 -29.22
CA GLN A 5 59.09 -35.26 -28.12
C GLN A 5 58.76 -34.33 -26.95
N ASP A 6 59.63 -33.36 -26.64
CA ASP A 6 59.34 -32.37 -25.61
C ASP A 6 58.17 -31.44 -26.00
N GLU A 7 58.11 -30.97 -27.25
CA GLU A 7 56.96 -30.21 -27.77
C GLU A 7 55.64 -31.02 -27.70
N ILE A 8 55.68 -32.30 -28.08
CA ILE A 8 54.53 -33.21 -28.01
C ILE A 8 54.06 -33.39 -26.56
N ASN A 9 54.98 -33.54 -25.60
CA ASN A 9 54.64 -33.66 -24.18
C ASN A 9 54.03 -32.36 -23.61
N MET A 10 54.52 -31.19 -24.04
CA MET A 10 53.94 -29.90 -23.66
C MET A 10 52.52 -29.75 -24.23
N VAL A 11 52.29 -30.13 -25.49
CA VAL A 11 50.95 -30.12 -26.10
C VAL A 11 50.01 -31.06 -25.36
N ALA A 12 50.43 -32.29 -25.06
CA ALA A 12 49.61 -33.25 -24.32
C ALA A 12 49.24 -32.75 -22.90
N THR A 13 50.14 -32.01 -22.24
CA THR A 13 49.86 -31.38 -20.94
C THR A 13 48.84 -30.26 -21.08
N ALA A 14 49.04 -29.35 -22.04
CA ALA A 14 48.11 -28.24 -22.30
C ALA A 14 46.70 -28.73 -22.69
N VAL A 15 46.62 -29.84 -23.41
CA VAL A 15 45.34 -30.47 -23.81
C VAL A 15 44.64 -31.10 -22.60
N ASN A 16 45.37 -31.73 -21.67
CA ASN A 16 44.77 -32.20 -20.41
C ASN A 16 44.29 -31.05 -19.52
N GLU A 17 45.05 -29.96 -19.42
CA GLU A 17 44.62 -28.75 -18.71
C GLU A 17 43.37 -28.13 -19.37
N MET A 18 43.32 -28.11 -20.71
CA MET A 18 42.15 -27.67 -21.47
C MET A 18 40.92 -28.54 -21.18
N ALA A 19 41.06 -29.87 -21.15
CA ALA A 19 39.96 -30.78 -20.82
C ALA A 19 39.38 -30.48 -19.42
N ALA A 20 40.25 -30.28 -18.43
CA ALA A 20 39.84 -29.96 -17.07
C ALA A 20 39.11 -28.60 -17.00
N ALA A 21 39.66 -27.57 -17.65
CA ALA A 21 39.03 -26.24 -17.71
C ALA A 21 37.67 -26.28 -18.42
N THR A 22 37.55 -27.02 -19.53
CA THR A 22 36.29 -27.19 -20.25
C THR A 22 35.23 -27.87 -19.39
N GLN A 23 35.61 -28.89 -18.60
CA GLN A 23 34.68 -29.58 -17.70
C GLN A 23 34.23 -28.68 -16.54
N GLU A 24 35.11 -27.81 -16.04
CA GLU A 24 34.76 -26.79 -15.06
C GLU A 24 33.80 -25.74 -15.65
N ILE A 25 34.03 -25.30 -16.89
CA ILE A 25 33.12 -24.38 -17.61
C ILE A 25 31.72 -25.00 -17.74
N ALA A 26 31.62 -26.28 -18.13
CA ALA A 26 30.35 -26.98 -18.23
C ALA A 26 29.60 -27.01 -16.88
N GLY A 27 30.31 -27.35 -15.79
CA GLY A 27 29.72 -27.37 -14.44
C GLY A 27 29.27 -26.00 -13.94
N ASN A 28 30.03 -24.94 -14.26
CA ASN A 28 29.66 -23.56 -13.95
C ASN A 28 28.43 -23.10 -14.76
N ALA A 29 28.34 -23.52 -16.02
CA ALA A 29 27.19 -23.23 -16.86
C ALA A 29 25.92 -23.93 -16.34
N ASP A 30 26.00 -25.21 -15.96
CA ASP A 30 24.89 -25.94 -15.35
C ASP A 30 24.41 -25.28 -14.04
N SER A 31 25.35 -24.91 -13.17
CA SER A 31 25.05 -24.18 -11.94
C SER A 31 24.37 -22.82 -12.21
N THR A 32 24.81 -22.10 -13.24
CA THR A 32 24.22 -20.82 -13.65
C THR A 32 22.80 -20.99 -14.17
N ALA A 33 22.54 -22.04 -14.96
CA ALA A 33 21.19 -22.37 -15.43
C ALA A 33 20.26 -22.67 -14.25
N HIS A 34 20.72 -23.49 -13.30
CA HIS A 34 19.94 -23.82 -12.10
C HIS A 34 19.61 -22.59 -11.25
N SER A 35 20.60 -21.73 -10.95
CA SER A 35 20.36 -20.47 -10.23
C SER A 35 19.42 -19.51 -10.99
N SER A 36 19.45 -19.55 -12.32
CA SER A 36 18.53 -18.77 -13.15
C SER A 36 17.09 -19.29 -13.05
N GLU A 37 16.88 -20.60 -13.01
CA GLU A 37 15.55 -21.20 -12.77
C GLU A 37 14.99 -20.81 -11.40
N GLU A 38 15.81 -20.87 -10.34
CA GLU A 38 15.42 -20.41 -9.00
C GLU A 38 15.02 -18.92 -9.00
N ALA A 39 15.80 -18.08 -9.68
CA ALA A 39 15.51 -16.66 -9.80
C ALA A 39 14.21 -16.39 -10.61
N VAL A 40 13.92 -17.19 -11.64
CA VAL A 40 12.64 -17.15 -12.37
C VAL A 40 11.47 -17.45 -11.44
N GLN A 41 11.57 -18.50 -10.62
CA GLN A 41 10.53 -18.85 -9.66
C GLN A 41 10.32 -17.74 -8.62
N ALA A 42 11.41 -17.15 -8.12
CA ALA A 42 11.35 -16.02 -7.19
C ALA A 42 10.67 -14.79 -7.83
N CYS A 43 10.96 -14.48 -9.10
CA CYS A 43 10.30 -13.39 -9.82
C CYS A 43 8.80 -13.64 -10.00
N ALA A 44 8.41 -14.87 -10.34
CA ALA A 44 7.01 -15.25 -10.49
C ALA A 44 6.25 -15.13 -9.15
N HIS A 45 6.86 -15.58 -8.05
CA HIS A 45 6.31 -15.43 -6.71
C HIS A 45 6.17 -13.95 -6.32
N GLY A 46 7.21 -13.14 -6.55
CA GLY A 46 7.18 -11.70 -6.32
C GLY A 46 6.08 -11.00 -7.12
N SER A 47 5.89 -11.38 -8.39
CA SER A 47 4.82 -10.83 -9.24
C SER A 47 3.44 -11.15 -8.67
N SER A 48 3.22 -12.39 -8.21
CA SER A 48 1.98 -12.77 -7.53
C SER A 48 1.73 -11.95 -6.26
N GLN A 49 2.77 -11.70 -5.46
CA GLN A 49 2.65 -10.93 -4.22
C GLN A 49 2.35 -9.44 -4.49
N VAL A 50 2.94 -8.87 -5.54
CA VAL A 50 2.64 -7.50 -5.99
C VAL A 50 1.18 -7.40 -6.44
N ASN A 51 0.67 -8.36 -7.22
CA ASN A 51 -0.74 -8.39 -7.63
C ASN A 51 -1.70 -8.52 -6.44
N GLN A 52 -1.35 -9.36 -5.45
CA GLN A 52 -2.14 -9.47 -4.22
C GLN A 52 -2.14 -8.16 -3.43
N THR A 53 -1.00 -7.47 -3.38
CA THR A 53 -0.86 -6.17 -2.72
C THR A 53 -1.72 -5.11 -3.40
N GLN A 54 -1.72 -5.08 -4.74
CA GLN A 54 -2.59 -4.20 -5.53
C GLN A 54 -4.07 -4.41 -5.20
N GLY A 55 -4.54 -5.66 -5.17
CA GLY A 55 -5.93 -5.96 -4.80
C GLY A 55 -6.27 -5.53 -3.38
N SER A 56 -5.34 -5.71 -2.44
CA SER A 56 -5.51 -5.27 -1.05
C SER A 56 -5.62 -3.74 -0.93
N ILE A 57 -4.82 -3.00 -1.69
CA ILE A 57 -4.86 -1.53 -1.73
C ILE A 57 -6.17 -1.04 -2.37
N GLN A 58 -6.65 -1.70 -3.43
CA GLN A 58 -7.95 -1.35 -4.02
C GLN A 58 -9.11 -1.55 -3.04
N ASN A 59 -9.09 -2.66 -2.29
CA ASN A 59 -10.07 -2.88 -1.22
C ASN A 59 -9.99 -1.80 -0.14
N LEU A 60 -8.77 -1.43 0.28
CA LEU A 60 -8.56 -0.34 1.23
C LEU A 60 -9.14 0.99 0.71
N ALA A 61 -8.90 1.33 -0.56
CA ALA A 61 -9.45 2.55 -1.17
C ALA A 61 -11.00 2.55 -1.14
N GLN A 62 -11.61 1.38 -1.37
CA GLN A 62 -13.06 1.23 -1.28
C GLN A 62 -13.56 1.40 0.16
N GLU A 63 -12.88 0.83 1.16
CA GLU A 63 -13.24 1.00 2.57
C GLU A 63 -13.12 2.46 3.02
N VAL A 64 -12.06 3.15 2.60
CA VAL A 64 -11.89 4.60 2.85
C VAL A 64 -13.04 5.39 2.23
N GLN A 65 -13.49 5.04 1.02
CA GLN A 65 -14.64 5.69 0.38
C GLN A 65 -15.94 5.45 1.14
N VAL A 66 -16.18 4.23 1.62
CA VAL A 66 -17.36 3.91 2.44
C VAL A 66 -17.33 4.73 3.74
N ALA A 67 -16.19 4.76 4.41
CA ALA A 67 -16.02 5.51 5.64
C ALA A 67 -16.19 7.03 5.43
N THR A 68 -15.74 7.57 4.29
CA THR A 68 -15.97 8.97 3.89
C THR A 68 -17.46 9.28 3.81
N ASN A 69 -18.26 8.40 3.20
CA ASN A 69 -19.70 8.59 3.06
C ASN A 69 -20.40 8.60 4.43
N VAL A 70 -20.01 7.72 5.35
CA VAL A 70 -20.57 7.67 6.73
C VAL A 70 -20.27 8.97 7.49
N ILE A 71 -19.06 9.51 7.33
CA ILE A 71 -18.67 10.78 7.97
C ILE A 71 -19.43 11.96 7.36
N GLN A 72 -19.69 11.97 6.05
CA GLN A 72 -20.53 12.97 5.40
C GLN A 72 -21.99 12.91 5.89
N GLU A 73 -22.53 11.72 6.14
CA GLU A 73 -23.86 11.56 6.75
C GLU A 73 -23.90 12.15 8.18
N LEU A 74 -22.83 11.95 8.97
CA LEU A 74 -22.70 12.58 10.29
C LEU A 74 -22.66 14.11 10.21
N GLU A 75 -22.02 14.69 9.19
CA GLU A 75 -22.05 16.14 8.93
C GLU A 75 -23.49 16.63 8.68
N ALA A 76 -24.25 15.91 7.84
CA ALA A 76 -25.63 16.23 7.53
C ALA A 76 -26.55 16.15 8.77
N HIS A 77 -26.34 15.15 9.63
CA HIS A 77 -27.03 15.06 10.92
C HIS A 77 -26.68 16.23 11.84
N GLY A 78 -25.42 16.64 11.91
CA GLY A 78 -25.00 17.83 12.67
C GLY A 78 -25.72 19.10 12.21
N ASN A 79 -25.84 19.31 10.89
CA ASN A 79 -26.58 20.45 10.33
C ASN A 79 -28.08 20.42 10.69
N SER A 80 -28.67 19.23 10.68
CA SER A 80 -30.07 19.03 11.08
C SER A 80 -30.29 19.36 12.56
N ILE A 81 -29.36 18.93 13.43
CA ILE A 81 -29.40 19.25 14.86
C ILE A 81 -29.29 20.77 15.09
N ASN A 82 -28.41 21.47 14.37
CA ASN A 82 -28.29 22.93 14.48
C ASN A 82 -29.62 23.65 14.16
N THR A 83 -30.37 23.16 13.17
CA THR A 83 -31.69 23.73 12.83
C THR A 83 -32.71 23.52 13.95
N ILE A 84 -32.69 22.34 14.58
CA ILE A 84 -33.53 22.03 15.74
C ILE A 84 -33.16 22.93 16.93
N LEU A 85 -31.86 23.09 17.22
CA LEU A 85 -31.38 23.92 18.32
C LEU A 85 -31.78 25.39 18.14
N SER A 86 -31.68 25.93 16.93
CA SER A 86 -32.17 27.29 16.61
C SER A 86 -33.65 27.43 16.95
N THR A 87 -34.46 26.42 16.58
CA THR A 87 -35.90 26.44 16.89
C THR A 87 -36.17 26.40 18.40
N ILE A 88 -35.38 25.62 19.16
CA ILE A 88 -35.53 25.55 20.62
C ILE A 88 -35.09 26.87 21.28
N GLN A 89 -34.02 27.51 20.78
CA GLN A 89 -33.60 28.83 21.24
C GLN A 89 -34.70 29.87 21.03
N ASP A 90 -35.33 29.88 19.85
CA ASP A 90 -36.46 30.78 19.55
C ASP A 90 -37.64 30.52 20.49
N ILE A 91 -37.99 29.26 20.76
CA ILE A 91 -39.05 28.88 21.69
C ILE A 91 -38.70 29.33 23.12
N ALA A 92 -37.46 29.14 23.56
CA ALA A 92 -37.01 29.56 24.88
C ALA A 92 -37.08 31.09 25.04
N GLU A 93 -36.70 31.85 24.01
CA GLU A 93 -36.79 33.30 24.02
C GLU A 93 -38.23 33.81 24.02
N GLN A 94 -39.12 33.20 23.23
CA GLN A 94 -40.56 33.49 23.27
C GLN A 94 -41.17 33.15 24.63
N THR A 95 -40.78 32.03 25.23
CA THR A 95 -41.24 31.61 26.56
C THR A 95 -40.75 32.59 27.63
N ASN A 96 -39.51 33.08 27.52
CA ASN A 96 -38.96 34.11 28.40
C ASN A 96 -39.75 35.43 28.31
N LEU A 97 -40.10 35.86 27.09
CA LEU A 97 -40.93 37.06 26.87
C LEU A 97 -42.35 36.89 27.40
N LEU A 98 -42.97 35.72 27.20
CA LEU A 98 -44.28 35.38 27.77
C LEU A 98 -44.27 35.40 29.30
N ALA A 99 -43.25 34.82 29.92
CA ALA A 99 -43.06 34.82 31.36
C ALA A 99 -42.86 36.23 31.92
N LEU A 100 -42.10 37.08 31.22
CA LEU A 100 -41.93 38.48 31.59
C LEU A 100 -43.27 39.25 31.57
N ASN A 101 -44.05 39.08 30.50
CA ASN A 101 -45.38 39.71 30.40
C ASN A 101 -46.32 39.23 31.51
N ALA A 102 -46.30 37.93 31.84
CA ALA A 102 -47.08 37.37 32.95
C ALA A 102 -46.64 37.93 34.32
N ALA A 103 -45.34 38.10 34.55
CA ALA A 103 -44.82 38.70 35.77
C ALA A 103 -45.25 40.17 35.92
N ILE A 104 -45.25 40.94 34.82
CA ILE A 104 -45.74 42.33 34.80
C ILE A 104 -47.23 42.39 35.15
N GLU A 105 -48.05 41.53 34.55
CA GLU A 105 -49.51 41.53 34.81
C GLU A 105 -49.84 41.03 36.22
N ALA A 106 -49.08 40.05 36.74
CA ALA A 106 -49.19 39.60 38.12
C ALA A 106 -48.87 40.71 39.12
N ALA A 107 -47.84 41.54 38.86
CA ALA A 107 -47.53 42.71 39.68
C ALA A 107 -48.67 43.75 39.63
N ARG A 108 -49.34 43.88 38.48
CA ARG A 108 -50.47 44.80 38.27
C ARG A 108 -51.73 44.39 39.05
N ALA A 109 -51.94 43.09 39.23
CA ALA A 109 -53.04 42.51 40.01
C ALA A 109 -52.85 42.60 41.54
N GLY A 110 -51.69 43.09 42.02
CA GLY A 110 -51.39 43.27 43.44
C GLY A 110 -51.41 41.95 44.22
N ASP A 111 -52.06 41.92 45.38
CA ASP A 111 -52.08 40.74 46.26
C ASP A 111 -52.73 39.50 45.62
N GLN A 112 -53.67 39.68 44.69
CA GLN A 112 -54.32 38.57 43.97
C GLN A 112 -53.39 37.91 42.95
N GLY A 113 -52.33 38.61 42.51
CA GLY A 113 -51.37 38.13 41.51
C GLY A 113 -50.15 37.40 42.08
N ARG A 114 -49.97 37.36 43.41
CA ARG A 114 -48.75 36.81 44.04
C ARG A 114 -48.43 35.37 43.63
N GLY A 115 -49.43 34.49 43.54
CA GLY A 115 -49.23 33.11 43.10
C GLY A 115 -48.77 33.01 41.64
N PHE A 116 -49.36 33.84 40.76
CA PHE A 116 -48.96 33.91 39.35
C PHE A 116 -47.57 34.51 39.16
N ALA A 117 -47.16 35.48 39.99
CA ALA A 117 -45.82 36.06 39.93
C ALA A 117 -44.72 35.03 40.20
N VAL A 118 -44.92 34.12 41.17
CA VAL A 118 -43.95 33.06 41.47
C VAL A 118 -43.82 32.08 40.31
N VAL A 119 -44.96 31.66 39.71
CA VAL A 119 -44.95 30.77 38.56
C VAL A 119 -44.27 31.44 37.35
N ALA A 120 -44.56 32.72 37.10
CA ALA A 120 -43.96 33.46 36.00
C ALA A 120 -42.43 33.55 36.13
N ASP A 121 -41.91 33.80 37.33
CA ASP A 121 -40.45 33.88 37.53
C ASP A 121 -39.78 32.49 37.41
N GLU A 122 -40.44 31.42 37.86
CA GLU A 122 -39.94 30.04 37.66
C GLU A 122 -39.88 29.66 36.17
N VAL A 123 -40.93 30.00 35.40
CA VAL A 123 -40.94 29.79 33.93
C VAL A 123 -39.82 30.60 33.26
N ARG A 124 -39.59 31.83 33.71
CA ARG A 124 -38.50 32.68 33.21
C ARG A 124 -37.14 32.03 33.46
N VAL A 125 -36.87 31.56 34.68
CA VAL A 125 -35.63 30.85 35.02
C VAL A 125 -35.47 29.59 34.17
N LEU A 126 -36.53 28.81 33.98
CA LEU A 126 -36.50 27.59 33.16
C LEU A 126 -36.20 27.89 31.68
N SER A 127 -36.78 28.95 31.13
CA SER A 127 -36.51 29.39 29.76
C SER A 127 -35.05 29.85 29.57
N GLN A 128 -34.49 30.58 30.53
CA GLN A 128 -33.09 30.99 30.51
C GLN A 128 -32.13 29.79 30.60
N ARG A 129 -32.45 28.81 31.47
CA ARG A 129 -31.68 27.56 31.55
C ARG A 129 -31.75 26.76 30.26
N THR A 130 -32.92 26.70 29.63
CA THR A 130 -33.10 26.02 28.34
C THR A 130 -32.23 26.67 27.26
N HIS A 131 -32.26 28.00 27.17
CA HIS A 131 -31.42 28.75 26.22
C HIS A 131 -29.92 28.49 26.45
N ALA A 132 -29.46 28.54 27.70
CA ALA A 132 -28.06 28.24 28.04
C ALA A 132 -27.66 26.81 27.62
N SER A 133 -28.47 25.80 27.93
CA SER A 133 -28.20 24.42 27.54
C SER A 133 -28.20 24.23 26.02
N THR A 134 -29.12 24.85 25.28
CA THR A 134 -29.10 24.77 23.81
C THR A 134 -27.84 25.36 23.20
N LYS A 135 -27.30 26.42 23.81
CA LYS A 135 -26.04 27.03 23.36
C LYS A 135 -24.84 26.10 23.61
N GLU A 136 -24.77 25.46 24.78
CA GLU A 136 -23.71 24.47 25.07
C GLU A 136 -23.76 23.27 24.11
N ILE A 137 -24.96 22.80 23.76
CA ILE A 137 -25.13 21.72 22.77
C ILE A 137 -24.67 22.21 21.38
N GLN A 138 -25.02 23.43 20.99
CA GLN A 138 -24.60 24.01 19.71
C GLN A 138 -23.07 24.08 19.59
N GLU A 139 -22.37 24.57 20.61
CA GLU A 139 -20.90 24.60 20.65
C GLU A 139 -20.29 23.20 20.50
N THR A 140 -20.92 22.18 21.12
CA THR A 140 -20.49 20.78 20.98
C THR A 140 -20.69 20.26 19.56
N ILE A 141 -21.82 20.59 18.91
CA ILE A 141 -22.11 20.20 17.53
C ILE A 141 -21.14 20.88 16.55
N GLU A 142 -20.81 22.15 16.74
CA GLU A 142 -19.82 22.86 15.92
C GLU A 142 -18.43 22.22 16.02
N MET A 143 -18.01 21.82 17.23
CA MET A 143 -16.75 21.09 17.43
C MET A 143 -16.77 19.72 16.74
N LEU A 144 -17.89 19.00 16.81
CA LEU A 144 -18.09 17.73 16.13
C LEU A 144 -17.98 17.92 14.61
N GLN A 145 -18.67 18.89 14.02
CA GLN A 145 -18.60 19.21 12.60
C GLN A 145 -17.17 19.55 12.14
N GLY A 146 -16.45 20.35 12.94
CA GLY A 146 -15.05 20.65 12.66
C GLY A 146 -14.15 19.41 12.66
N THR A 147 -14.43 18.44 13.53
CA THR A 147 -13.70 17.17 13.59
C THR A 147 -14.05 16.25 12.43
N THR A 148 -15.34 16.15 12.08
CA THR A 148 -15.87 15.43 10.93
C THR A 148 -15.23 15.91 9.63
N LYS A 149 -15.13 17.24 9.43
CA LYS A 149 -14.47 17.82 8.25
C LYS A 149 -13.00 17.43 8.14
N LYS A 150 -12.25 17.51 9.24
CA LYS A 150 -10.85 17.06 9.27
C LYS A 150 -10.72 15.57 8.93
N ALA A 151 -11.66 14.75 9.39
CA ALA A 151 -11.66 13.33 9.06
C ALA A 151 -11.89 13.07 7.57
N VAL A 152 -12.79 13.82 6.92
CA VAL A 152 -12.98 13.76 5.45
C VAL A 152 -11.70 14.14 4.71
N ASP A 153 -11.01 15.20 5.13
CA ASP A 153 -9.75 15.63 4.51
C ASP A 153 -8.67 14.53 4.61
N ILE A 154 -8.50 13.93 5.79
CA ILE A 154 -7.57 12.81 6.03
C ILE A 154 -7.92 11.59 5.18
N MET A 155 -9.21 11.27 5.04
CA MET A 155 -9.66 10.17 4.18
C MET A 155 -9.39 10.45 2.71
N GLY A 156 -9.55 11.70 2.26
CA GLY A 156 -9.20 12.13 0.91
C GLY A 156 -7.71 11.91 0.61
N ASP A 157 -6.83 12.28 1.56
CA ASP A 157 -5.40 11.99 1.46
C ASP A 157 -5.10 10.49 1.49
N GLY A 158 -5.78 9.73 2.35
CA GLY A 158 -5.66 8.27 2.41
C GLY A 158 -6.02 7.59 1.09
N ARG A 159 -7.08 8.07 0.41
CA ARG A 159 -7.45 7.59 -0.92
C ARG A 159 -6.38 7.90 -1.97
N ARG A 160 -5.86 9.13 -1.97
CA ARG A 160 -4.77 9.52 -2.89
C ARG A 160 -3.51 8.68 -2.69
N LEU A 161 -3.15 8.37 -1.44
CA LEU A 161 -2.04 7.48 -1.12
C LEU A 161 -2.27 6.05 -1.61
N ALA A 162 -3.51 5.55 -1.50
CA ALA A 162 -3.86 4.24 -2.05
C ALA A 162 -3.71 4.23 -3.59
N ASP A 163 -4.18 5.27 -4.28
CA ASP A 163 -4.03 5.38 -5.74
C ASP A 163 -2.54 5.40 -6.15
N THR A 164 -1.69 6.18 -5.47
CA THR A 164 -0.24 6.18 -5.73
C THR A 164 0.40 4.81 -5.45
N SER A 165 -0.05 4.12 -4.40
CA SER A 165 0.46 2.79 -4.06
C SER A 165 0.11 1.73 -5.12
N VAL A 166 -1.02 1.90 -5.82
CA VAL A 166 -1.37 1.06 -6.97
C VAL A 166 -0.41 1.30 -8.14
N ASP A 167 -0.06 2.55 -8.42
CA ASP A 167 0.89 2.91 -9.48
C ASP A 167 2.30 2.40 -9.19
N ASP A 168 2.74 2.48 -7.93
CA ASP A 168 4.02 1.92 -7.48
C ASP A 168 4.03 0.39 -7.62
N ALA A 169 2.93 -0.29 -7.24
CA ALA A 169 2.79 -1.73 -7.43
C ALA A 169 2.85 -2.14 -8.92
N ASN A 170 2.18 -1.38 -9.80
CA ASN A 170 2.27 -1.61 -11.25
C ASN A 170 3.71 -1.46 -11.77
N SER A 171 4.43 -0.45 -11.30
CA SER A 171 5.83 -0.21 -11.67
C SER A 171 6.76 -1.34 -11.19
N ALA A 172 6.51 -1.85 -9.98
CA ALA A 172 7.22 -3.01 -9.45
C ALA A 172 6.93 -4.28 -10.27
N ALA A 173 5.67 -4.53 -10.65
CA ALA A 173 5.29 -5.66 -11.49
C ALA A 173 5.97 -5.62 -12.87
N ALA A 174 6.04 -4.44 -13.48
CA ALA A 174 6.76 -4.23 -14.75
C ALA A 174 8.26 -4.52 -14.60
N SER A 175 8.88 -4.06 -13.51
CA SER A 175 10.29 -4.33 -13.21
C SER A 175 10.57 -5.82 -13.02
N LEU A 176 9.71 -6.54 -12.30
CA LEU A 176 9.81 -7.99 -12.13
C LEU A 176 9.70 -8.74 -13.47
N THR A 177 8.84 -8.26 -14.37
CA THR A 177 8.72 -8.81 -15.73
C THR A 177 10.02 -8.65 -16.52
N GLN A 178 10.65 -7.47 -16.43
CA GLN A 178 11.95 -7.23 -17.08
C GLN A 178 13.07 -8.10 -16.50
N ILE A 179 13.09 -8.28 -15.18
CA ILE A 179 14.06 -9.16 -14.50
C ILE A 179 13.85 -10.60 -14.98
N HIS A 180 12.61 -11.09 -15.00
CA HIS A 180 12.28 -12.43 -15.48
C HIS A 180 12.83 -12.68 -16.89
N SER A 181 12.56 -11.79 -17.86
CA SER A 181 13.10 -11.92 -19.22
C SER A 181 14.63 -11.79 -19.31
N ALA A 182 15.27 -11.06 -18.38
CA ALA A 182 16.72 -11.01 -18.32
C ALA A 182 17.31 -12.33 -17.82
N VAL A 183 16.69 -12.94 -16.80
CA VAL A 183 17.13 -14.21 -16.23
C VAL A 183 16.89 -15.38 -17.18
N GLU A 184 15.78 -15.40 -17.92
CA GLU A 184 15.55 -16.41 -18.98
C GLU A 184 16.68 -16.40 -20.01
N ARG A 185 17.11 -15.21 -20.46
CA ARG A 185 18.25 -15.09 -21.39
C ARG A 185 19.57 -15.58 -20.77
N ILE A 186 19.77 -15.41 -19.46
CA ILE A 186 20.95 -15.93 -18.76
C ILE A 186 20.91 -17.47 -18.75
N SER A 187 19.74 -18.07 -18.50
CA SER A 187 19.55 -19.51 -18.58
C SER A 187 19.87 -20.06 -19.97
N ASP A 188 19.33 -19.43 -21.02
CA ASP A 188 19.60 -19.81 -22.42
C ASP A 188 21.09 -19.74 -22.76
N MET A 189 21.78 -18.66 -22.34
CA MET A 189 23.22 -18.53 -22.53
C MET A 189 24.00 -19.61 -21.79
N ALA A 190 23.59 -19.94 -20.57
CA ALA A 190 24.21 -21.00 -19.79
C ALA A 190 24.08 -22.37 -20.50
N THR A 191 22.89 -22.69 -21.04
CA THR A 191 22.71 -23.90 -21.84
C THR A 191 23.60 -23.94 -23.10
N GLN A 192 23.77 -22.80 -23.77
CA GLN A 192 24.68 -22.69 -24.93
C GLN A 192 26.14 -22.87 -24.53
N ILE A 193 26.57 -22.30 -23.39
CA ILE A 193 27.94 -22.46 -22.88
C ILE A 193 28.21 -23.93 -22.52
N ALA A 194 27.27 -24.61 -21.86
CA ALA A 194 27.39 -26.03 -21.53
C ALA A 194 27.54 -26.87 -22.81
N SER A 195 26.72 -26.60 -23.84
CA SER A 195 26.80 -27.29 -25.13
C SER A 195 28.14 -27.05 -25.83
N ALA A 196 28.63 -25.80 -25.84
CA ALA A 196 29.93 -25.47 -26.41
C ALA A 196 31.11 -26.11 -25.65
N ALA A 197 30.99 -26.27 -24.34
CA ALA A 197 31.95 -26.98 -23.53
C ALA A 197 31.97 -28.48 -23.85
N ASP A 198 30.82 -29.12 -24.06
CA ASP A 198 30.76 -30.53 -24.50
C ASP A 198 31.41 -30.74 -25.88
N GLU A 199 31.20 -29.81 -26.82
CA GLU A 199 31.88 -29.82 -28.11
C GLU A 199 33.40 -29.67 -27.97
N GLN A 200 33.86 -28.73 -27.12
CA GLN A 200 35.29 -28.56 -26.82
C GLN A 200 35.90 -29.80 -26.17
N SER A 201 35.18 -30.47 -25.27
CA SER A 201 35.64 -31.70 -24.61
C SER A 201 35.86 -32.83 -25.64
N SER A 202 34.93 -32.95 -26.59
CA SER A 202 35.04 -33.89 -27.71
C SER A 202 36.27 -33.60 -28.59
N LEU A 203 36.49 -32.32 -28.94
CA LEU A 203 37.66 -31.89 -29.71
C LEU A 203 38.97 -32.14 -28.94
N THR A 204 38.98 -31.89 -27.63
CA THR A 204 40.15 -32.10 -26.78
C THR A 204 40.53 -33.59 -26.74
N THR A 205 39.54 -34.48 -26.69
CA THR A 205 39.75 -35.94 -26.78
C THR A 205 40.34 -36.35 -28.13
N GLU A 206 39.88 -35.74 -29.22
CA GLU A 206 40.43 -35.99 -30.57
C GLU A 206 41.87 -35.50 -30.69
N ILE A 207 42.17 -34.31 -30.16
CA ILE A 207 43.53 -33.77 -30.12
C ILE A 207 44.44 -34.69 -29.31
N THR A 208 44.04 -35.11 -28.10
CA THR A 208 44.81 -36.06 -27.29
C THR A 208 45.17 -37.31 -28.09
N ARG A 209 44.18 -37.91 -28.75
CA ARG A 209 44.38 -39.11 -29.58
C ARG A 209 45.35 -38.88 -30.74
N ASN A 210 45.23 -37.75 -31.43
CA ASN A 210 46.12 -37.39 -32.53
C ASN A 210 47.55 -37.13 -32.02
N THR A 211 47.69 -36.50 -30.85
CA THR A 211 48.99 -36.18 -30.24
C THR A 211 49.72 -37.45 -29.79
N GLU A 212 49.00 -38.40 -29.19
CA GLU A 212 49.51 -39.75 -28.85
C GLU A 212 49.94 -40.51 -30.11
N GLY A 213 49.12 -40.48 -31.18
CA GLY A 213 49.45 -41.11 -32.45
C GLY A 213 50.72 -40.55 -33.10
N ILE A 214 50.96 -39.24 -33.03
CA ILE A 214 52.20 -38.62 -33.52
C ILE A 214 53.41 -39.02 -32.65
N ARG A 215 53.22 -39.11 -31.33
CA ARG A 215 54.25 -39.55 -30.38
C ARG A 215 54.74 -40.97 -30.67
N ASP A 216 53.83 -41.87 -31.02
CA ASP A 216 54.15 -43.28 -31.27
C ASP A 216 54.88 -43.51 -32.63
N VAL A 217 54.79 -42.55 -33.55
CA VAL A 217 55.41 -42.61 -34.89
C VAL A 217 56.74 -41.82 -34.97
N SER A 218 57.05 -40.98 -33.97
CA SER A 218 58.22 -40.06 -33.93
C SER A 218 59.34 -40.52 -33.01
#